data_AF-A0A1V5LFL3-F1
#
_entry.id   AF-A0A1V5LFL3-F1
#
_cell.length_a   1.000
_cell.length_b   1.000
_cell.length_c   1.000
_cell.angle_alpha   90.00
_cell.angle_beta   90.00
_cell.angle_gamma   90.00
#
_symmetry.space_group_name_H-M   'P 1'
#
loop_
_entity.id
_entity.type
_entity.pdbx_description
1 polymer ?
#
loop_
_entity_poly.entity_id
_entity_poly.type
_entity_poly.pdbx_seq_one_letter_code
_entity_poly.pdbx_strand_id
1 'polypeptide(L)'
;MVQSDFYIYRYFASEGFLPGYSFPRLPLSAYVPGRRLKQHDEFLSRPRFLAISEFGPRAFIYHEGSRYDINRVLLTMQGDELETASAKLCEQCGYLHPVQGGVGPDLCENCHNPLDLSFESLLRLQNVSTRRRDRITSDEEERMRLGYELLTAVRFHQQGGRQAFVQAEVIANEQPLALIKYGHTATIWRINLGWKRRQNRAQSGFLLDIEKGYWEKSENNIEDEEEGFSNRVQRVRPYVEDRRNSMIFQFKEDLDISLMASLQAALKSAIQIEYQLEDQELAVEPLPNSAHRKFILLYEAAEGGAGVLRRLLTDPMALAHVAKRALELCHFDPATGQDQYKAPHAKEICEAACYDCLMGYGNQPDHSLLDRKKIRRLLLALTNAVVKISPHSISREQHLHNLESLAGSDLERKWLHLLEELNLRLPSHAQYLIAECRTRPDFYYQEQYAAVYIDGPHHLFPERRQRDHEQEAALADRGITVIRFGLDEEWPAVLTQYPWIFGNPA
;
A
#
# COMPACT_ATOMS: atom_id res chain seq x y z
N MET A 1 18.92 16.78 20.22
CA MET A 1 19.19 16.47 18.80
C MET A 1 17.87 16.20 18.12
N VAL A 2 17.50 16.99 17.12
CA VAL A 2 16.32 16.71 16.28
C VAL A 2 16.62 15.42 15.52
N GLN A 3 15.98 14.33 15.90
CA GLN A 3 16.01 13.12 15.08
C GLN A 3 15.19 13.42 13.83
N SER A 4 15.84 13.44 12.67
CA SER A 4 15.18 13.68 11.39
C SER A 4 15.00 12.36 10.64
N ASP A 5 13.97 12.30 9.80
CA ASP A 5 13.81 11.21 8.82
C ASP A 5 14.98 11.21 7.80
N PHE A 6 15.71 12.33 7.69
CA PHE A 6 16.85 12.53 6.81
C PHE A 6 18.18 11.95 7.32
N TYR A 7 18.16 11.15 8.39
CA TYR A 7 19.32 10.30 8.69
C TYR A 7 19.54 9.34 7.51
N ILE A 8 20.69 9.45 6.84
CA ILE A 8 20.97 8.83 5.54
C ILE A 8 20.57 7.35 5.48
N TYR A 9 20.92 6.55 6.49
CA TYR A 9 20.57 5.13 6.50
C TYR A 9 19.07 4.86 6.69
N ARG A 10 18.37 5.68 7.47
CA ARG A 10 16.91 5.59 7.61
C ARG A 10 16.21 6.03 6.32
N TYR A 11 16.73 7.07 5.66
CA TYR A 11 16.23 7.48 4.35
C TYR A 11 16.36 6.33 3.34
N PHE A 12 17.55 5.75 3.17
CA PHE A 12 17.74 4.61 2.28
C PHE A 12 16.91 3.37 2.67
N ALA A 13 16.72 3.10 3.95
CA ALA A 13 15.82 2.04 4.41
C ALA A 13 14.34 2.34 4.08
N SER A 14 13.92 3.61 4.17
CA SER A 14 12.56 4.04 3.81
C SER A 14 12.29 4.00 2.30
N GLU A 15 13.34 4.18 1.49
CA GLU A 15 13.36 4.06 0.04
C GLU A 15 13.52 2.60 -0.44
N GLY A 16 13.71 1.64 0.48
CA GLY A 16 13.83 0.21 0.15
C GLY A 16 15.23 -0.25 -0.24
N PHE A 17 16.26 0.60 -0.16
CA PHE A 17 17.65 0.24 -0.46
C PHE A 17 18.34 -0.53 0.69
N LEU A 18 17.88 -0.33 1.94
CA LEU A 18 18.42 -1.00 3.13
C LEU A 18 17.31 -1.73 3.89
N PRO A 19 17.64 -2.77 4.67
CA PRO A 19 16.65 -3.47 5.48
C PRO A 19 16.03 -2.55 6.54
N GLY A 20 14.70 -2.42 6.52
CA GLY A 20 13.96 -1.51 7.40
C GLY A 20 14.11 -1.80 8.90
N TYR A 21 14.27 -3.07 9.28
CA TYR A 21 14.39 -3.49 10.68
C TYR A 21 15.64 -2.94 11.39
N SER A 22 16.70 -2.63 10.64
CA SER A 22 17.95 -2.08 11.20
C SER A 22 17.87 -0.56 11.42
N PHE A 23 16.90 0.10 10.79
CA PHE A 23 16.75 1.55 10.80
C PHE A 23 15.27 1.92 11.00
N PRO A 24 14.73 1.70 12.21
CA PRO A 24 13.32 1.93 12.51
C PRO A 24 12.94 3.38 12.18
N ARG A 25 11.72 3.54 11.67
CA ARG A 25 11.19 4.84 11.26
C ARG A 25 10.87 5.64 12.50
N LEU A 26 10.93 6.97 12.40
CA LEU A 26 10.69 7.80 13.58
C LEU A 26 9.22 7.70 14.01
N PRO A 27 8.95 7.22 15.23
CA PRO A 27 7.59 7.19 15.76
C PRO A 27 7.10 8.61 16.01
N LEU A 28 5.80 8.75 16.14
CA LEU A 28 5.22 9.95 16.72
C LEU A 28 5.30 9.83 18.24
N SER A 29 5.74 10.89 18.92
CA SER A 29 5.82 10.89 20.37
C SER A 29 4.91 11.94 21.02
N ALA A 30 4.28 11.55 22.13
CA ALA A 30 3.54 12.45 23.01
C ALA A 30 4.38 12.75 24.26
N TYR A 31 4.63 14.02 24.54
CA TYR A 31 5.28 14.48 25.76
C TYR A 31 4.28 14.45 26.93
N VAL A 32 4.64 13.73 28.00
CA VAL A 32 3.86 13.60 29.22
C VAL A 32 4.62 14.25 30.38
N PRO A 33 4.11 15.36 30.95
CA PRO A 33 4.79 16.05 32.04
C PRO A 33 4.76 15.22 33.33
N GLY A 34 5.87 15.20 34.06
CA GLY A 34 6.02 14.49 35.34
C GLY A 34 5.11 15.04 36.46
N ARG A 35 4.67 14.19 37.41
CA ARG A 35 3.69 14.59 38.44
C ARG A 35 4.28 15.41 39.60
N ARG A 36 5.59 15.37 39.81
CA ARG A 36 6.31 16.01 40.93
C ARG A 36 7.69 16.48 40.46
N LEU A 37 8.28 17.45 41.16
CA LEU A 37 9.66 17.96 40.95
C LEU A 37 10.78 16.89 40.88
N LYS A 38 10.51 15.64 41.30
CA LYS A 38 11.44 14.50 41.26
C LYS A 38 11.06 13.40 40.25
N GLN A 39 9.93 13.51 39.56
CA GLN A 39 9.59 12.60 38.46
C GLN A 39 10.05 13.22 37.14
N HIS A 40 10.71 12.43 36.31
CA HIS A 40 11.17 12.86 35.00
C HIS A 40 10.00 12.92 34.02
N ASP A 41 10.09 13.87 33.09
CA ASP A 41 9.21 13.91 31.93
C ASP A 41 9.41 12.66 31.08
N GLU A 42 8.32 12.18 30.48
CA GLU A 42 8.32 10.96 29.68
C GLU A 42 7.79 11.22 28.27
N PHE A 43 8.25 10.43 27.31
CA PHE A 43 7.75 10.43 25.94
C PHE A 43 7.11 9.09 25.65
N LEU A 44 5.82 9.12 25.29
CA LEU A 44 5.11 7.95 24.80
C LEU A 44 5.24 7.89 23.28
N SER A 45 5.92 6.88 22.77
CA SER A 45 6.12 6.69 21.33
C SER A 45 5.15 5.68 20.73
N ARG A 46 4.62 5.99 19.54
CA ARG A 46 3.72 5.12 18.77
C ARG A 46 4.07 5.14 17.27
N PRO A 47 3.86 4.03 16.55
CA PRO A 47 3.91 4.03 15.09
C PRO A 47 2.94 5.07 14.52
N ARG A 48 3.35 5.79 13.46
CA ARG A 48 2.62 6.95 12.92
C ARG A 48 1.14 6.68 12.63
N PHE A 49 0.83 5.56 11.98
CA PHE A 49 -0.55 5.22 11.60
C PHE A 49 -1.46 4.88 12.78
N LEU A 50 -0.90 4.42 13.90
CA LEU A 50 -1.65 4.27 15.14
C LEU A 50 -1.76 5.61 15.87
N ALA A 51 -0.64 6.35 15.91
CA ALA A 51 -0.52 7.63 16.58
C ALA A 51 -1.51 8.69 16.07
N ILE A 52 -1.85 8.73 14.77
CA ILE A 52 -2.85 9.70 14.30
C ILE A 52 -4.23 9.51 14.94
N SER A 53 -4.54 8.29 15.41
CA SER A 53 -5.77 7.99 16.13
C SER A 53 -5.65 8.14 17.65
N GLU A 54 -4.48 7.81 18.23
CA GLU A 54 -4.25 7.89 19.69
C GLU A 54 -3.82 9.29 20.15
N PHE A 55 -3.02 9.98 19.32
CA PHE A 55 -2.40 11.28 19.58
C PHE A 55 -3.05 12.40 18.74
N GLY A 56 -4.29 12.16 18.27
CA GLY A 56 -5.05 13.15 17.52
C GLY A 56 -5.47 14.35 18.37
N PRO A 57 -5.97 15.42 17.74
CA PRO A 57 -6.37 16.65 18.45
C PRO A 57 -7.38 16.38 19.57
N ARG A 58 -7.03 16.76 20.80
CA ARG A 58 -7.86 16.58 22.00
C ARG A 58 -8.23 15.12 22.32
N ALA A 59 -7.46 14.14 21.79
CA ALA A 59 -7.50 12.77 22.30
C ALA A 59 -7.02 12.71 23.75
N PHE A 60 -7.35 11.64 24.47
CA PHE A 60 -6.84 11.41 25.81
C PHE A 60 -5.98 10.16 25.89
N ILE A 61 -4.94 10.24 26.72
CA ILE A 61 -4.05 9.15 27.03
C ILE A 61 -4.13 8.86 28.53
N TYR A 62 -4.21 7.58 28.88
CA TYR A 62 -4.06 7.11 30.25
C TYR A 62 -2.62 6.68 30.49
N HIS A 63 -1.95 7.32 31.44
CA HIS A 63 -0.56 7.04 31.79
C HIS A 63 -0.34 7.10 33.30
N GLU A 64 0.28 6.06 33.86
CA GLU A 64 0.50 5.85 35.29
C GLU A 64 -0.75 5.99 36.19
N GLY A 65 -1.97 5.84 35.65
CA GLY A 65 -3.22 6.08 36.38
C GLY A 65 -3.67 7.55 36.42
N SER A 66 -3.03 8.42 35.63
CA SER A 66 -3.53 9.76 35.32
C SER A 66 -3.99 9.82 33.87
N ARG A 67 -4.80 10.83 33.59
CA ARG A 67 -5.35 11.07 32.27
C ARG A 67 -4.83 12.40 31.74
N TYR A 68 -4.47 12.40 30.47
CA TYR A 68 -3.84 13.53 29.80
C TYR A 68 -4.55 13.82 28.49
N ASP A 69 -4.87 15.09 28.20
CA ASP A 69 -5.41 15.51 26.91
C ASP A 69 -4.30 16.00 25.97
N ILE A 70 -4.38 15.60 24.70
CA ILE A 70 -3.52 16.11 23.63
C ILE A 70 -3.95 17.53 23.30
N ASN A 71 -3.31 18.51 23.94
CA ASN A 71 -3.70 19.91 23.82
C ASN A 71 -2.89 20.70 22.80
N ARG A 72 -1.66 20.24 22.47
CA ARG A 72 -0.73 21.00 21.64
C ARG A 72 0.06 20.13 20.68
N VAL A 73 0.40 20.68 19.53
CA VAL A 73 1.31 20.11 18.53
C VAL A 73 2.56 20.98 18.40
N LEU A 74 3.70 20.38 18.09
CA LEU A 74 4.89 21.14 17.69
C LEU A 74 4.75 21.60 16.24
N LEU A 75 4.80 22.91 16.04
CA LEU A 75 4.66 23.54 14.73
C LEU A 75 6.01 23.74 14.07
N THR A 76 6.05 23.53 12.76
CA THR A 76 7.14 24.00 11.90
C THR A 76 6.62 25.21 11.13
N MET A 77 7.29 26.35 11.31
CA MET A 77 6.90 27.62 10.70
C MET A 77 7.85 27.95 9.55
N GLN A 78 7.32 28.45 8.45
CA GLN A 78 8.10 29.00 7.34
C GLN A 78 7.88 30.52 7.31
N GLY A 79 8.78 31.26 7.97
CA GLY A 79 8.53 32.66 8.28
C GLY A 79 7.37 32.80 9.27
N ASP A 80 6.37 33.61 8.94
CA ASP A 80 5.17 33.82 9.77
C ASP A 80 4.01 32.88 9.41
N GLU A 81 4.15 32.02 8.41
CA GLU A 81 3.10 31.10 7.96
C GLU A 81 3.33 29.67 8.45
N LEU A 82 2.24 28.97 8.75
CA LEU A 82 2.25 27.57 9.10
C LEU A 82 2.53 26.73 7.84
N GLU A 83 3.54 25.88 7.90
CA GLU A 83 3.82 24.94 6.81
C GLU A 83 2.68 23.90 6.71
N THR A 84 1.87 24.02 5.66
CA THR A 84 0.81 23.06 5.35
C THR A 84 0.96 22.55 3.93
N ALA A 85 0.61 21.29 3.72
CA ALA A 85 0.54 20.68 2.41
C ALA A 85 -0.88 20.82 1.84
N SER A 86 -0.98 20.61 0.53
CA SER A 86 -2.24 20.38 -0.14
C SER A 86 -2.15 19.18 -1.07
N ALA A 87 -3.28 18.52 -1.31
CA ALA A 87 -3.35 17.34 -2.15
C ALA A 87 -4.71 17.19 -2.80
N LYS A 88 -4.80 16.64 -4.00
CA LYS A 88 -6.06 16.14 -4.57
C LYS A 88 -6.23 14.66 -4.27
N LEU A 89 -7.43 14.25 -3.90
CA LEU A 89 -7.79 12.83 -3.73
C LEU A 89 -8.72 12.42 -4.86
N CYS A 90 -8.46 11.27 -5.47
CA CYS A 90 -9.41 10.71 -6.41
C CYS A 90 -10.57 10.03 -5.66
N GLU A 91 -11.78 10.57 -5.77
CA GLU A 91 -13.00 9.96 -5.20
C GLU A 91 -13.41 8.66 -5.88
N GLN A 92 -12.75 8.28 -6.99
CA GLN A 92 -13.02 7.02 -7.67
C GLN A 92 -12.13 5.90 -7.17
N CYS A 93 -10.83 6.14 -6.93
CA CYS A 93 -9.88 5.08 -6.58
C CYS A 93 -9.06 5.30 -5.30
N GLY A 94 -9.23 6.43 -4.61
CA GLY A 94 -8.51 6.74 -3.38
C GLY A 94 -7.03 7.10 -3.57
N TYR A 95 -6.60 7.30 -4.82
CA TYR A 95 -5.23 7.69 -5.13
C TYR A 95 -4.99 9.17 -4.80
N LEU A 96 -3.86 9.48 -4.18
CA LEU A 96 -3.53 10.82 -3.70
C LEU A 96 -2.49 11.52 -4.60
N HIS A 97 -2.70 12.81 -4.84
CA HIS A 97 -1.87 13.68 -5.66
C HIS A 97 -1.43 14.89 -4.82
N PRO A 98 -0.23 14.86 -4.19
CA PRO A 98 0.29 16.04 -3.50
C PRO A 98 0.45 17.19 -4.50
N VAL A 99 0.02 18.39 -4.10
CA VAL A 99 0.10 19.58 -4.95
C VAL A 99 1.34 20.35 -4.55
N GLN A 100 2.39 20.25 -5.37
CA GLN A 100 3.66 20.95 -5.17
C GLN A 100 3.69 22.22 -6.06
N GLY A 101 2.83 23.20 -5.70
CA GLY A 101 2.65 24.44 -6.46
C GLY A 101 1.65 24.33 -7.63
N GLY A 102 0.98 25.45 -7.94
CA GLY A 102 -0.08 25.49 -8.94
C GLY A 102 -1.37 24.80 -8.50
N VAL A 103 -2.19 24.36 -9.46
CA VAL A 103 -3.52 23.75 -9.22
C VAL A 103 -3.50 22.22 -9.12
N GLY A 104 -2.34 21.58 -9.31
CA GLY A 104 -2.24 20.12 -9.40
C GLY A 104 -2.85 19.54 -10.69
N PRO A 105 -2.88 18.20 -10.84
CA PRO A 105 -3.41 17.56 -12.05
C PRO A 105 -4.94 17.64 -12.12
N ASP A 106 -5.48 17.65 -13.35
CA ASP A 106 -6.93 17.61 -13.61
C ASP A 106 -7.50 16.19 -13.65
N LEU A 107 -6.67 15.21 -14.05
CA LEU A 107 -7.03 13.80 -14.13
C LEU A 107 -6.19 12.97 -13.15
N CYS A 108 -6.80 11.93 -12.59
CA CYS A 108 -6.13 11.00 -11.70
C CYS A 108 -5.06 10.20 -12.46
N GLU A 109 -3.80 10.31 -12.07
CA GLU A 109 -2.70 9.54 -12.66
C GLU A 109 -2.85 8.01 -12.53
N ASN A 110 -3.76 7.49 -11.68
CA ASN A 110 -3.97 6.05 -11.51
C ASN A 110 -5.17 5.49 -12.31
N CYS A 111 -6.29 6.23 -12.36
CA CYS A 111 -7.53 5.77 -13.00
C CYS A 111 -8.07 6.70 -14.09
N HIS A 112 -7.41 7.83 -14.34
CA HIS A 112 -7.74 8.84 -15.35
C HIS A 112 -9.10 9.54 -15.21
N ASN A 113 -9.85 9.28 -14.13
CA ASN A 113 -11.05 10.05 -13.81
C ASN A 113 -10.69 11.50 -13.41
N PRO A 114 -11.61 12.47 -13.64
CA PRO A 114 -11.44 13.84 -13.18
C PRO A 114 -11.19 13.91 -11.67
N LEU A 115 -10.31 14.82 -11.27
CA LEU A 115 -10.04 15.13 -9.87
C LEU A 115 -10.79 16.39 -9.45
N ASP A 116 -11.37 16.32 -8.26
CA ASP A 116 -12.00 17.48 -7.62
C ASP A 116 -10.96 18.48 -7.08
N LEU A 117 -11.46 19.48 -6.37
CA LEU A 117 -10.66 20.49 -5.69
C LEU A 117 -9.70 19.86 -4.66
N SER A 118 -8.58 20.53 -4.43
CA SER A 118 -7.57 20.09 -3.48
C SER A 118 -8.05 20.19 -2.03
N PHE A 119 -7.63 19.21 -1.24
CA PHE A 119 -7.62 19.25 0.22
C PHE A 119 -6.51 20.19 0.66
N GLU A 120 -6.90 21.38 1.12
CA GLU A 120 -5.97 22.38 1.64
C GLU A 120 -5.72 22.21 3.14
N SER A 121 -4.69 22.90 3.64
CA SER A 121 -4.35 22.97 5.07
C SER A 121 -4.10 21.59 5.71
N LEU A 122 -3.40 20.69 4.98
CA LEU A 122 -2.95 19.41 5.52
C LEU A 122 -1.72 19.67 6.42
N LEU A 123 -1.87 19.44 7.72
CA LEU A 123 -0.78 19.63 8.68
C LEU A 123 -0.11 18.28 8.96
N ARG A 124 1.19 18.17 8.65
CA ARG A 124 1.94 16.95 8.98
C ARG A 124 2.12 16.84 10.48
N LEU A 125 1.50 15.83 11.09
CA LEU A 125 1.55 15.63 12.52
C LEU A 125 2.94 15.08 12.92
N GLN A 126 3.66 15.86 13.72
CA GLN A 126 4.92 15.49 14.36
C GLN A 126 4.65 15.16 15.83
N ASN A 127 5.51 15.58 16.76
CA ASN A 127 5.30 15.32 18.18
C ASN A 127 4.20 16.22 18.77
N VAL A 128 3.51 15.67 19.76
CA VAL A 128 2.44 16.36 20.49
C VAL A 128 2.82 16.53 21.96
N SER A 129 2.22 17.52 22.61
CA SER A 129 2.29 17.71 24.05
C SER A 129 0.94 17.44 24.67
N THR A 130 1.00 16.98 25.91
CA THR A 130 -0.19 16.66 26.69
C THR A 130 -0.34 17.58 27.89
N ARG A 131 -1.57 17.66 28.40
CA ARG A 131 -1.92 18.35 29.64
C ARG A 131 -2.72 17.43 30.53
N ARG A 132 -2.40 17.39 31.82
CA ARG A 132 -3.13 16.56 32.78
C ARG A 132 -4.56 17.07 32.97
N ARG A 133 -5.53 16.15 33.04
CA ARG A 133 -6.96 16.44 33.22
C ARG A 133 -7.57 15.55 34.30
N ASP A 134 -8.06 16.18 35.37
CA ASP A 134 -8.71 15.46 36.48
C ASP A 134 -10.21 15.21 36.23
N ARG A 135 -10.89 16.03 35.40
CA ARG A 135 -12.31 15.89 35.04
C ARG A 135 -12.50 15.83 33.51
N ILE A 136 -13.45 15.00 33.06
CA ILE A 136 -13.91 14.88 31.67
C ILE A 136 -15.43 14.88 31.72
N THR A 137 -16.04 15.56 30.76
CA THR A 137 -17.49 15.55 30.57
C THR A 137 -17.93 14.26 29.87
N SER A 138 -19.15 13.78 30.14
CA SER A 138 -19.69 12.58 29.48
C SER A 138 -19.65 12.69 27.95
N ASP A 139 -19.82 13.90 27.41
CA ASP A 139 -19.83 14.14 25.96
C ASP A 139 -18.44 14.05 25.33
N GLU A 140 -17.39 14.39 26.06
CA GLU A 140 -16.00 14.21 25.62
C GLU A 140 -15.64 12.72 25.59
N GLU A 141 -16.02 11.98 26.63
CA GLU A 141 -15.80 10.53 26.71
C GLU A 141 -16.55 9.77 25.62
N GLU A 142 -17.80 10.16 25.33
CA GLU A 142 -18.60 9.56 24.26
C GLU A 142 -18.05 9.91 22.86
N ARG A 143 -17.59 11.14 22.63
CA ARG A 143 -16.91 11.53 21.37
C ARG A 143 -15.65 10.72 21.13
N MET A 144 -14.87 10.51 22.18
CA MET A 144 -13.68 9.67 22.15
C MET A 144 -13.99 8.21 21.87
N ARG A 145 -15.03 7.65 22.48
CA ARG A 145 -15.48 6.26 22.26
C ARG A 145 -15.67 5.97 20.76
N LEU A 146 -16.11 6.97 20.00
CA LEU A 146 -16.38 6.85 18.56
C LEU A 146 -15.14 7.11 17.70
N GLY A 147 -14.22 7.93 18.20
CA GLY A 147 -12.96 8.28 17.58
C GLY A 147 -13.09 9.22 16.37
N TYR A 148 -12.01 9.25 15.59
CA TYR A 148 -11.87 10.11 14.42
C TYR A 148 -12.38 9.45 13.14
N GLU A 149 -12.84 10.27 12.19
CA GLU A 149 -12.96 9.90 10.79
C GLU A 149 -11.58 10.00 10.14
N LEU A 150 -10.95 8.85 9.91
CA LEU A 150 -9.66 8.75 9.24
C LEU A 150 -9.89 8.38 7.77
N LEU A 151 -9.24 9.12 6.89
CA LEU A 151 -9.16 8.83 5.47
C LEU A 151 -7.78 8.22 5.19
N THR A 152 -7.78 7.04 4.58
CA THR A 152 -6.55 6.41 4.07
C THR A 152 -6.45 6.66 2.57
N ALA A 153 -5.29 7.09 2.10
CA ALA A 153 -5.01 7.27 0.69
C ALA A 153 -3.62 6.71 0.33
N VAL A 154 -3.41 6.40 -0.94
CA VAL A 154 -2.17 5.76 -1.41
C VAL A 154 -1.64 6.44 -2.66
N ARG A 155 -0.31 6.45 -2.80
CA ARG A 155 0.40 6.91 -3.99
C ARG A 155 1.60 6.00 -4.25
N PHE A 156 1.70 5.45 -5.45
CA PHE A 156 2.90 4.78 -5.92
C PHE A 156 3.97 5.81 -6.30
N HIS A 157 5.23 5.48 -6.04
CA HIS A 157 6.35 6.35 -6.42
C HIS A 157 6.45 6.46 -7.95
N GLN A 158 7.06 7.53 -8.45
CA GLN A 158 7.36 7.70 -9.87
C GLN A 158 8.88 7.68 -10.04
N GLN A 159 9.39 6.77 -10.88
CA GLN A 159 10.79 6.79 -11.30
C GLN A 159 10.85 7.08 -12.81
N GLY A 160 11.59 8.12 -13.21
CA GLY A 160 11.79 8.47 -14.61
C GLY A 160 10.49 8.75 -15.40
N GLY A 161 9.43 9.23 -14.73
CA GLY A 161 8.13 9.51 -15.36
C GLY A 161 7.19 8.30 -15.49
N ARG A 162 7.58 7.10 -15.04
CA ARG A 162 6.71 5.91 -14.95
C ARG A 162 6.34 5.61 -13.51
N GLN A 163 5.11 5.13 -13.29
CA GLN A 163 4.67 4.71 -11.96
C GLN A 163 5.38 3.40 -11.56
N ALA A 164 5.99 3.40 -10.38
CA ALA A 164 6.73 2.28 -9.81
C ALA A 164 5.78 1.27 -9.14
N PHE A 165 4.85 0.73 -9.91
CA PHE A 165 4.07 -0.44 -9.52
C PHE A 165 4.12 -1.51 -10.61
N VAL A 166 4.02 -2.76 -10.15
CA VAL A 166 3.85 -3.94 -10.99
C VAL A 166 2.36 -4.28 -11.03
N GLN A 167 1.84 -4.56 -12.21
CA GLN A 167 0.45 -4.94 -12.39
C GLN A 167 0.35 -6.46 -12.60
N ALA A 168 -0.70 -7.08 -12.09
CA ALA A 168 -1.02 -8.47 -12.40
C ALA A 168 -2.52 -8.67 -12.56
N GLU A 169 -2.90 -9.64 -13.37
CA GLU A 169 -4.28 -10.07 -13.55
C GLU A 169 -4.52 -11.39 -12.83
N VAL A 170 -5.65 -11.48 -12.14
CA VAL A 170 -6.12 -12.69 -11.47
C VAL A 170 -7.13 -13.35 -12.40
N ILE A 171 -6.76 -14.49 -12.97
CA ILE A 171 -7.55 -15.18 -13.99
C ILE A 171 -8.00 -16.53 -13.44
N ALA A 172 -9.30 -16.83 -13.53
CA ALA A 172 -9.84 -18.16 -13.21
C ALA A 172 -10.70 -18.65 -14.38
N ASN A 173 -10.51 -19.89 -14.81
CA ASN A 173 -11.23 -20.47 -15.94
C ASN A 173 -11.20 -19.57 -17.19
N GLU A 174 -10.03 -19.03 -17.51
CA GLU A 174 -9.80 -18.11 -18.65
C GLU A 174 -10.56 -16.76 -18.57
N GLN A 175 -11.16 -16.43 -17.42
CA GLN A 175 -11.85 -15.16 -17.20
C GLN A 175 -11.10 -14.29 -16.18
N PRO A 176 -10.84 -13.00 -16.49
CA PRO A 176 -10.21 -12.10 -15.54
C PRO A 176 -11.19 -11.75 -14.41
N LEU A 177 -10.83 -12.09 -13.18
CA LEU A 177 -11.63 -11.81 -11.97
C LEU A 177 -11.24 -10.47 -11.33
N ALA A 178 -9.95 -10.15 -11.33
CA ALA A 178 -9.44 -8.98 -10.64
C ALA A 178 -8.12 -8.48 -11.23
N LEU A 179 -7.82 -7.23 -10.93
CA LEU A 179 -6.55 -6.56 -11.19
C LEU A 179 -5.84 -6.31 -9.86
N ILE A 180 -4.55 -6.61 -9.82
CA ILE A 180 -3.67 -6.32 -8.71
C ILE A 180 -2.66 -5.26 -9.16
N LYS A 181 -2.48 -4.21 -8.35
CA LYS A 181 -1.36 -3.28 -8.47
C LYS A 181 -0.51 -3.36 -7.22
N TYR A 182 0.74 -3.77 -7.37
CA TYR A 182 1.70 -3.88 -6.28
C TYR A 182 2.78 -2.81 -6.42
N GLY A 183 2.95 -1.98 -5.38
CA GLY A 183 4.01 -0.99 -5.31
C GLY A 183 4.99 -1.33 -4.20
N HIS A 184 6.27 -1.40 -4.55
CA HIS A 184 7.32 -1.39 -3.55
C HIS A 184 7.41 0.02 -2.97
N THR A 185 7.36 0.15 -1.63
CA THR A 185 7.47 1.45 -0.94
C THR A 185 6.45 2.54 -1.36
N ALA A 186 5.20 2.15 -1.63
CA ALA A 186 4.13 3.12 -1.89
C ALA A 186 3.91 4.04 -0.67
N THR A 187 3.67 5.33 -0.91
CA THR A 187 3.36 6.29 0.16
C THR A 187 1.89 6.17 0.54
N ILE A 188 1.63 5.85 1.80
CA ILE A 188 0.30 5.80 2.38
C ILE A 188 0.12 7.01 3.29
N TRP A 189 -0.97 7.73 3.08
CA TRP A 189 -1.39 8.87 3.88
C TRP A 189 -2.56 8.45 4.75
N ARG A 190 -2.52 8.78 6.03
CA ARG A 190 -3.70 8.76 6.91
C ARG A 190 -4.00 10.19 7.31
N ILE A 191 -5.21 10.66 7.02
CA ILE A 191 -5.64 12.04 7.23
C ILE A 191 -6.80 12.02 8.23
N ASN A 192 -6.69 12.81 9.29
CA ASN A 192 -7.75 12.98 10.28
C ASN A 192 -8.70 14.09 9.84
N LEU A 193 -9.90 13.70 9.40
CA LEU A 193 -10.91 14.62 8.88
C LEU A 193 -11.75 15.28 9.98
N GLY A 194 -11.64 14.84 11.24
CA GLY A 194 -12.46 15.30 12.35
C GLY A 194 -13.07 14.15 13.15
N TRP A 195 -13.93 14.48 14.11
CA TRP A 195 -14.70 13.48 14.88
C TRP A 195 -15.76 12.79 14.02
N LYS A 196 -16.03 11.50 14.26
CA LYS A 196 -17.07 10.74 13.53
C LYS A 196 -18.50 11.29 13.74
N ARG A 197 -18.84 11.70 14.96
CA ARG A 197 -20.14 12.32 15.32
C ARG A 197 -20.10 13.87 15.30
N ARG A 198 -19.44 14.48 14.31
CA ARG A 198 -19.50 15.95 14.16
C ARG A 198 -20.84 16.39 13.57
N GLN A 199 -21.34 17.55 14.01
CA GLN A 199 -22.62 18.11 13.57
C GLN A 199 -22.61 18.45 12.07
N ASN A 200 -21.55 19.10 11.58
CA ASN A 200 -21.40 19.44 10.18
C ASN A 200 -20.23 18.67 9.55
N ARG A 201 -20.53 17.70 8.68
CA ARG A 201 -19.49 16.90 8.02
C ARG A 201 -18.64 17.69 7.03
N ALA A 202 -19.18 18.76 6.45
CA ALA A 202 -18.48 19.62 5.49
C ALA A 202 -17.35 20.43 6.15
N GLN A 203 -17.45 20.72 7.45
CA GLN A 203 -16.39 21.38 8.22
C GLN A 203 -15.36 20.36 8.71
N SER A 204 -14.60 19.80 7.77
CA SER A 204 -13.50 18.87 8.08
C SER A 204 -12.28 19.60 8.65
N GLY A 205 -11.60 18.98 9.62
CA GLY A 205 -10.40 19.49 10.28
C GLY A 205 -10.67 20.12 11.65
N PHE A 206 -9.61 20.59 12.29
CA PHE A 206 -9.58 21.12 13.65
C PHE A 206 -9.03 22.53 13.64
N LEU A 207 -9.55 23.39 14.52
CA LEU A 207 -9.02 24.73 14.70
C LEU A 207 -7.74 24.65 15.55
N LEU A 208 -6.71 25.38 15.11
CA LEU A 208 -5.37 25.38 15.67
C LEU A 208 -4.87 26.81 15.78
N ASP A 209 -4.44 27.18 16.99
CA ASP A 209 -3.66 28.39 17.22
C ASP A 209 -2.26 28.19 16.64
N ILE A 210 -1.96 28.89 15.54
CA ILE A 210 -0.71 28.69 14.80
C ILE A 210 0.48 29.43 15.44
N GLU A 211 0.25 30.30 16.42
CA GLU A 211 1.32 30.93 17.19
C GLU A 211 1.78 30.02 18.32
N LYS A 212 0.83 29.40 19.02
CA LYS A 212 1.11 28.64 20.26
C LYS A 212 1.06 27.11 20.06
N GLY A 213 0.50 26.64 18.96
CA GLY A 213 0.31 25.23 18.64
C GLY A 213 -0.82 24.54 19.41
N TYR A 214 -1.69 25.29 20.08
CA TYR A 214 -2.82 24.73 20.85
C TYR A 214 -4.00 24.39 19.95
N TRP A 215 -4.53 23.18 20.10
CA TRP A 215 -5.80 22.79 19.51
C TRP A 215 -6.93 23.57 20.16
N GLU A 216 -7.85 24.15 19.40
CA GLU A 216 -8.99 24.83 20.00
C GLU A 216 -9.93 23.84 20.70
N LYS A 217 -10.66 24.31 21.72
CA LYS A 217 -11.75 23.54 22.32
C LYS A 217 -12.94 23.56 21.36
N SER A 218 -13.69 22.47 21.32
CA SER A 218 -14.96 22.44 20.58
C SER A 218 -15.93 23.48 21.18
N GLU A 219 -16.73 24.12 20.33
CA GLU A 219 -17.70 25.20 20.65
C GLU A 219 -18.65 24.94 21.84
N ASN A 220 -18.70 23.70 22.37
CA ASN A 220 -19.61 23.30 23.44
C ASN A 220 -19.00 23.25 24.86
N ASN A 221 -17.74 23.67 25.06
CA ASN A 221 -17.10 23.64 26.40
C ASN A 221 -16.74 25.05 26.89
N ILE A 222 -17.61 25.63 27.70
CA ILE A 222 -17.46 26.97 28.28
C ILE A 222 -16.76 26.93 29.66
N GLU A 223 -16.57 25.75 30.27
CA GLU A 223 -16.25 25.63 31.71
C GLU A 223 -14.76 25.49 32.09
N ASP A 224 -13.82 25.82 31.22
CA ASP A 224 -12.40 25.82 31.59
C ASP A 224 -11.81 27.22 31.46
N GLU A 225 -11.10 27.65 32.51
CA GLU A 225 -10.27 28.87 32.56
C GLU A 225 -9.59 29.15 31.22
N GLU A 226 -9.68 30.42 30.80
CA GLU A 226 -9.20 30.99 29.53
C GLU A 226 -7.76 30.53 29.23
N GLU A 227 -7.62 29.42 28.51
CA GLU A 227 -6.41 29.19 27.70
C GLU A 227 -6.42 30.33 26.69
N GLY A 228 -5.67 31.40 26.95
CA GLY A 228 -5.65 32.57 26.08
C GLY A 228 -5.12 32.18 24.71
N PHE A 229 -6.02 31.86 23.78
CA PHE A 229 -5.70 31.65 22.37
C PHE A 229 -5.17 32.95 21.77
N SER A 230 -4.24 32.85 20.83
CA SER A 230 -3.89 33.98 19.99
C SER A 230 -5.05 34.32 19.04
N ASN A 231 -4.97 35.49 18.41
CA ASN A 231 -5.92 35.86 17.35
C ASN A 231 -5.65 35.13 16.02
N ARG A 232 -4.62 34.27 15.94
CA ARG A 232 -4.22 33.56 14.73
C ARG A 232 -4.62 32.10 14.82
N VAL A 233 -5.88 31.81 14.48
CA VAL A 233 -6.43 30.46 14.43
C VAL A 233 -6.67 30.04 12.99
N GLN A 234 -6.22 28.83 12.63
CA GLN A 234 -6.43 28.24 11.31
C GLN A 234 -7.06 26.84 11.45
N ARG A 235 -7.97 26.50 10.55
CA ARG A 235 -8.49 25.13 10.45
C ARG A 235 -7.53 24.26 9.65
N VAL A 236 -7.05 23.18 10.25
CA VAL A 236 -6.11 22.25 9.63
C VAL A 236 -6.59 20.80 9.72
N ARG A 237 -6.08 19.96 8.83
CA ARG A 237 -6.34 18.51 8.81
C ARG A 237 -5.03 17.79 9.11
N PRO A 238 -4.86 17.24 10.33
CA PRO A 238 -3.66 16.49 10.67
C PRO A 238 -3.53 15.28 9.75
N TYR A 239 -2.34 15.03 9.23
CA TYR A 239 -2.04 13.81 8.51
C TYR A 239 -0.70 13.23 8.95
N VAL A 240 -0.55 11.93 8.74
CA VAL A 240 0.71 11.23 8.81
C VAL A 240 0.90 10.48 7.50
N GLU A 241 2.15 10.32 7.10
CA GLU A 241 2.51 9.50 5.95
C GLU A 241 3.60 8.52 6.32
N ASP A 242 3.55 7.38 5.65
CA ASP A 242 4.59 6.36 5.73
C ASP A 242 4.67 5.59 4.42
N ARG A 243 5.85 5.07 4.10
CA ARG A 243 6.05 4.27 2.87
C ARG A 243 6.01 2.78 3.15
N ARG A 244 5.10 2.04 2.51
CA ARG A 244 4.90 0.60 2.79
C ARG A 244 4.80 -0.19 1.49
N ASN A 245 5.23 -1.44 1.52
CA ASN A 245 4.86 -2.38 0.47
C ASN A 245 3.34 -2.49 0.46
N SER A 246 2.75 -2.21 -0.69
CA SER A 246 1.30 -2.02 -0.79
C SER A 246 0.76 -2.72 -2.03
N MET A 247 -0.42 -3.31 -1.88
CA MET A 247 -1.15 -3.99 -2.93
C MET A 247 -2.57 -3.44 -2.98
N ILE A 248 -3.00 -3.00 -4.16
CA ILE A 248 -4.39 -2.63 -4.43
C ILE A 248 -5.03 -3.76 -5.21
N PHE A 249 -6.14 -4.27 -4.68
CA PHE A 249 -6.97 -5.29 -5.31
C PHE A 249 -8.24 -4.64 -5.87
N GLN A 250 -8.48 -4.80 -7.17
CA GLN A 250 -9.66 -4.31 -7.88
C GLN A 250 -10.39 -5.48 -8.52
N PHE A 251 -11.63 -5.74 -8.13
CA PHE A 251 -12.46 -6.73 -8.83
C PHE A 251 -12.98 -6.17 -10.15
N LYS A 252 -13.13 -7.03 -11.16
CA LYS A 252 -13.69 -6.67 -12.47
C LYS A 252 -15.21 -6.52 -12.43
N GLU A 253 -15.88 -7.33 -11.60
CA GLU A 253 -17.30 -7.16 -11.29
C GLU A 253 -17.50 -6.04 -10.26
N ASP A 254 -18.57 -5.26 -10.43
CA ASP A 254 -18.99 -4.29 -9.42
C ASP A 254 -19.60 -5.03 -8.23
N LEU A 255 -18.97 -4.88 -7.08
CA LEU A 255 -19.35 -5.56 -5.85
C LEU A 255 -20.06 -4.60 -4.90
N ASP A 256 -21.12 -5.09 -4.25
CA ASP A 256 -21.79 -4.32 -3.22
C ASP A 256 -20.92 -4.14 -1.97
N ILE A 257 -21.29 -3.16 -1.13
CA ILE A 257 -20.53 -2.77 0.07
C ILE A 257 -20.37 -3.94 1.05
N SER A 258 -21.39 -4.78 1.21
CA SER A 258 -21.38 -5.94 2.12
C SER A 258 -20.43 -7.02 1.62
N LEU A 259 -20.44 -7.28 0.31
CA LEU A 259 -19.56 -8.24 -0.32
C LEU A 259 -18.09 -7.78 -0.26
N MET A 260 -17.82 -6.50 -0.53
CA MET A 260 -16.48 -5.90 -0.39
C MET A 260 -15.97 -5.91 1.05
N ALA A 261 -16.79 -5.53 2.03
CA ALA A 261 -16.41 -5.58 3.44
C ALA A 261 -16.09 -7.01 3.91
N SER A 262 -16.89 -7.98 3.47
CA SER A 262 -16.70 -9.39 3.79
C SER A 262 -15.44 -9.98 3.14
N LEU A 263 -15.19 -9.68 1.86
CA LEU A 263 -13.96 -10.08 1.18
C LEU A 263 -12.72 -9.46 1.82
N GLN A 264 -12.78 -8.18 2.16
CA GLN A 264 -11.70 -7.48 2.82
C GLN A 264 -11.31 -8.17 4.13
N ALA A 265 -12.31 -8.51 4.96
CA ALA A 265 -12.09 -9.23 6.21
C ALA A 265 -11.54 -10.65 5.95
N ALA A 266 -12.16 -11.40 5.05
CA ALA A 266 -11.77 -12.77 4.72
C ALA A 266 -10.33 -12.86 4.19
N LEU A 267 -9.98 -12.00 3.24
CA LEU A 267 -8.64 -11.97 2.64
C LEU A 267 -7.58 -11.55 3.67
N LYS A 268 -7.85 -10.53 4.48
CA LYS A 268 -6.90 -10.13 5.54
C LYS A 268 -6.61 -11.32 6.47
N SER A 269 -7.64 -11.93 7.04
CA SER A 269 -7.48 -13.04 7.98
C SER A 269 -6.87 -14.28 7.34
N ALA A 270 -7.24 -14.59 6.09
CA ALA A 270 -6.67 -15.74 5.38
C ALA A 270 -5.19 -15.55 5.07
N ILE A 271 -4.76 -14.36 4.63
CA ILE A 271 -3.34 -14.04 4.39
C ILE A 271 -2.56 -14.16 5.71
N GLN A 272 -3.10 -13.63 6.80
CA GLN A 272 -2.46 -13.71 8.12
C GLN A 272 -2.24 -15.16 8.56
N ILE A 273 -3.24 -16.02 8.41
CA ILE A 273 -3.11 -17.43 8.82
C ILE A 273 -2.20 -18.20 7.87
N GLU A 274 -2.34 -18.03 6.56
CA GLU A 274 -1.56 -18.76 5.56
C GLU A 274 -0.06 -18.48 5.68
N TYR A 275 0.31 -17.24 5.98
CA TYR A 275 1.69 -16.80 6.10
C TYR A 275 2.14 -16.56 7.55
N GLN A 276 1.32 -16.97 8.53
CA GLN A 276 1.62 -16.89 9.97
C GLN A 276 2.01 -15.48 10.44
N LEU A 277 1.27 -14.47 9.98
CA LEU A 277 1.45 -13.08 10.37
C LEU A 277 0.64 -12.74 11.62
N GLU A 278 1.18 -11.87 12.46
CA GLU A 278 0.43 -11.25 13.55
C GLU A 278 -0.56 -10.19 13.02
N ASP A 279 -1.56 -9.82 13.84
CA ASP A 279 -2.62 -8.91 13.38
C ASP A 279 -2.10 -7.53 12.95
N GLN A 280 -1.01 -7.08 13.58
CA GLN A 280 -0.40 -5.77 13.33
C GLN A 280 0.57 -5.76 12.14
N GLU A 281 0.91 -6.91 11.54
CA GLU A 281 1.88 -6.98 10.46
C GLU A 281 1.26 -6.73 9.07
N LEU A 282 -0.05 -6.95 8.94
CA LEU A 282 -0.80 -6.70 7.70
C LEU A 282 -2.03 -5.84 7.99
N ALA A 283 -2.09 -4.68 7.35
CA ALA A 283 -3.24 -3.81 7.41
C ALA A 283 -4.07 -3.87 6.13
N VAL A 284 -5.37 -3.61 6.27
CA VAL A 284 -6.31 -3.55 5.15
C VAL A 284 -7.21 -2.33 5.28
N GLU A 285 -7.40 -1.60 4.19
CA GLU A 285 -8.18 -0.37 4.14
C GLU A 285 -9.05 -0.36 2.87
N PRO A 286 -10.34 0.05 2.96
CA PRO A 286 -11.17 0.22 1.78
C PRO A 286 -10.81 1.52 1.06
N LEU A 287 -10.68 1.48 -0.27
CA LEU A 287 -10.52 2.68 -1.09
C LEU A 287 -11.73 2.91 -2.02
N PRO A 288 -12.08 4.17 -2.31
CA PRO A 288 -11.55 5.41 -1.70
C PRO A 288 -11.90 5.59 -0.21
N ASN A 289 -12.98 4.96 0.29
CA ASN A 289 -13.38 5.05 1.69
C ASN A 289 -14.34 3.92 2.07
N SER A 290 -14.72 3.85 3.36
CA SER A 290 -15.59 2.80 3.91
C SER A 290 -17.04 2.83 3.39
N ALA A 291 -17.52 3.97 2.88
CA ALA A 291 -18.85 4.11 2.30
C ALA A 291 -18.89 3.70 0.82
N HIS A 292 -17.79 3.92 0.09
CA HIS A 292 -17.64 3.58 -1.33
C HIS A 292 -16.44 2.65 -1.51
N ARG A 293 -16.64 1.36 -1.22
CA ARG A 293 -15.57 0.35 -1.26
C ARG A 293 -15.39 -0.16 -2.69
N LYS A 294 -14.53 0.47 -3.47
CA LYS A 294 -14.23 0.05 -4.84
C LYS A 294 -12.96 -0.79 -4.95
N PHE A 295 -12.01 -0.59 -4.04
CA PHE A 295 -10.75 -1.33 -4.01
C PHE A 295 -10.41 -1.75 -2.58
N ILE A 296 -9.62 -2.81 -2.45
CA ILE A 296 -9.03 -3.25 -1.20
C ILE A 296 -7.55 -2.89 -1.22
N LEU A 297 -7.11 -2.00 -0.33
CA LEU A 297 -5.70 -1.71 -0.11
C LEU A 297 -5.17 -2.60 1.01
N LEU A 298 -4.19 -3.44 0.68
CA LEU A 298 -3.38 -4.20 1.63
C LEU A 298 -2.01 -3.56 1.75
N TYR A 299 -1.47 -3.42 2.95
CA TYR A 299 -0.09 -2.98 3.14
C TYR A 299 0.58 -3.65 4.33
N GLU A 300 1.88 -3.91 4.18
CA GLU A 300 2.70 -4.53 5.23
C GLU A 300 3.02 -3.47 6.29
N ALA A 301 2.41 -3.59 7.47
CA ALA A 301 2.52 -2.64 8.57
C ALA A 301 3.76 -2.89 9.46
N ALA A 302 4.36 -4.08 9.37
CA ALA A 302 5.66 -4.37 9.98
C ALA A 302 6.81 -3.57 9.33
N GLU A 303 7.80 -3.16 10.13
CA GLU A 303 9.00 -2.50 9.60
C GLU A 303 9.88 -3.50 8.83
N GLY A 304 10.31 -3.13 7.62
CA GLY A 304 11.07 -4.03 6.74
C GLY A 304 10.21 -4.86 5.78
N GLY A 305 8.90 -4.97 6.05
CA GLY A 305 7.95 -5.71 5.21
C GLY A 305 8.04 -7.22 5.37
N ALA A 306 6.89 -7.89 5.44
CA ALA A 306 6.82 -9.35 5.55
C ALA A 306 7.12 -10.08 4.22
N GLY A 307 7.12 -9.35 3.10
CA GLY A 307 7.31 -9.92 1.75
C GLY A 307 6.13 -10.74 1.24
N VAL A 308 5.03 -10.81 2.01
CA VAL A 308 3.84 -11.60 1.69
C VAL A 308 3.09 -11.01 0.50
N LEU A 309 2.99 -9.69 0.40
CA LEU A 309 2.33 -9.06 -0.75
C LEU A 309 3.10 -9.30 -2.04
N ARG A 310 4.44 -9.27 -1.97
CA ARG A 310 5.29 -9.64 -3.11
C ARG A 310 5.06 -11.10 -3.49
N ARG A 311 4.99 -12.01 -2.51
CA ARG A 311 4.74 -13.43 -2.78
C ARG A 311 3.39 -13.67 -3.45
N LEU A 312 2.32 -13.02 -2.99
CA LEU A 312 1.00 -13.08 -3.62
C LEU A 312 0.99 -12.62 -5.07
N LEU A 313 1.92 -11.74 -5.44
CA LEU A 313 2.11 -11.29 -6.82
C LEU A 313 2.94 -12.28 -7.64
N THR A 314 4.04 -12.80 -7.08
CA THR A 314 5.05 -13.57 -7.83
C THR A 314 4.80 -15.06 -7.91
N ASP A 315 4.12 -15.65 -6.93
CA ASP A 315 3.74 -17.05 -6.93
C ASP A 315 2.34 -17.18 -7.56
N PRO A 316 2.21 -17.78 -8.75
CA PRO A 316 0.95 -17.80 -9.49
C PRO A 316 -0.22 -18.44 -8.70
N MET A 317 0.07 -19.35 -7.77
CA MET A 317 -0.93 -20.09 -6.98
C MET A 317 -1.12 -19.54 -5.57
N ALA A 318 -0.31 -18.59 -5.11
CA ALA A 318 -0.37 -18.05 -3.75
C ALA A 318 -1.76 -17.51 -3.39
N LEU A 319 -2.40 -16.77 -4.31
CA LEU A 319 -3.74 -16.25 -4.09
C LEU A 319 -4.80 -17.36 -3.99
N ALA A 320 -4.64 -18.45 -4.76
CA ALA A 320 -5.54 -19.60 -4.68
C ALA A 320 -5.42 -20.33 -3.33
N HIS A 321 -4.22 -20.42 -2.76
CA HIS A 321 -4.01 -20.95 -1.41
C HIS A 321 -4.68 -20.07 -0.35
N VAL A 322 -4.52 -18.74 -0.44
CA VAL A 322 -5.23 -17.79 0.44
C VAL A 322 -6.75 -17.92 0.31
N ALA A 323 -7.29 -18.08 -0.91
CA ALA A 323 -8.72 -18.26 -1.12
C ALA A 323 -9.26 -19.55 -0.49
N LYS A 324 -8.49 -20.65 -0.55
CA LYS A 324 -8.83 -21.91 0.13
C LYS A 324 -8.88 -21.69 1.64
N ARG A 325 -7.86 -21.03 2.20
CA ARG A 325 -7.83 -20.68 3.62
C ARG A 325 -9.01 -19.78 4.02
N ALA A 326 -9.39 -18.83 3.17
CA ALA A 326 -10.54 -17.96 3.40
C ALA A 326 -11.87 -18.74 3.43
N LEU A 327 -12.03 -19.78 2.59
CA LEU A 327 -13.18 -20.68 2.63
C LEU A 327 -13.25 -21.45 3.95
N GLU A 328 -12.13 -22.03 4.40
CA GLU A 328 -12.05 -22.74 5.69
C GLU A 328 -12.45 -21.84 6.85
N LEU A 329 -11.90 -20.62 6.89
CA LEU A 329 -12.24 -19.59 7.87
C LEU A 329 -13.73 -19.27 7.85
N CYS A 330 -14.32 -19.17 6.67
CA CYS A 330 -15.75 -18.93 6.49
C CYS A 330 -16.63 -20.18 6.70
N HIS A 331 -16.08 -21.25 7.27
CA HIS A 331 -16.76 -22.52 7.54
C HIS A 331 -17.32 -23.18 6.29
N PHE A 332 -16.61 -23.06 5.17
CA PHE A 332 -16.90 -23.80 3.96
C PHE A 332 -15.84 -24.86 3.73
N ASP A 333 -16.25 -25.99 3.17
CA ASP A 333 -15.32 -26.96 2.61
C ASP A 333 -14.61 -26.33 1.39
N PRO A 334 -13.27 -26.24 1.34
CA PRO A 334 -12.56 -25.55 0.26
C PRO A 334 -12.66 -26.22 -1.11
N ALA A 335 -12.97 -27.52 -1.17
CA ALA A 335 -13.04 -28.28 -2.42
C ALA A 335 -14.43 -28.17 -3.07
N THR A 336 -15.49 -28.19 -2.26
CA THR A 336 -16.88 -28.24 -2.71
C THR A 336 -17.66 -26.94 -2.45
N GLY A 337 -17.14 -26.10 -1.55
CA GLY A 337 -17.83 -24.94 -1.00
C GLY A 337 -18.95 -25.29 -0.03
N GLN A 338 -19.16 -26.56 0.33
CA GLN A 338 -20.27 -26.95 1.20
C GLN A 338 -20.19 -26.22 2.55
N ASP A 339 -21.33 -25.68 3.00
CA ASP A 339 -21.41 -24.98 4.27
C ASP A 339 -21.34 -25.96 5.45
N GLN A 340 -20.32 -25.79 6.29
CA GLN A 340 -20.12 -26.53 7.54
C GLN A 340 -20.76 -25.82 8.74
N TYR A 341 -21.39 -24.67 8.50
CA TYR A 341 -22.19 -23.86 9.42
C TYR A 341 -21.43 -23.17 10.56
N LYS A 342 -20.31 -23.72 11.04
CA LYS A 342 -19.55 -23.18 12.17
C LYS A 342 -18.12 -23.70 12.23
N ALA A 343 -17.30 -23.05 13.05
CA ALA A 343 -15.96 -23.56 13.36
C ALA A 343 -16.02 -24.88 14.16
N PRO A 344 -15.00 -25.76 14.07
CA PRO A 344 -14.99 -27.06 14.75
C PRO A 344 -15.19 -26.98 16.28
N HIS A 345 -14.65 -25.94 16.93
CA HIS A 345 -14.76 -25.70 18.37
C HIS A 345 -16.00 -24.89 18.77
N ALA A 346 -16.71 -24.30 17.81
CA ALA A 346 -17.86 -23.45 18.10
C ALA A 346 -19.09 -24.28 18.49
N LYS A 347 -19.82 -23.79 19.50
CA LYS A 347 -21.10 -24.39 19.90
C LYS A 347 -22.22 -23.94 18.96
N GLU A 348 -22.26 -22.65 18.68
CA GLU A 348 -23.30 -21.99 17.91
C GLU A 348 -23.03 -22.03 16.40
N ILE A 349 -24.10 -21.90 15.62
CA ILE A 349 -24.03 -21.79 14.15
C ILE A 349 -23.67 -20.36 13.77
N CYS A 350 -22.71 -20.21 12.88
CA CYS A 350 -22.35 -18.93 12.28
C CYS A 350 -23.32 -18.59 11.16
N GLU A 351 -24.28 -17.70 11.44
CA GLU A 351 -25.34 -17.32 10.51
C GLU A 351 -24.83 -16.42 9.37
N ALA A 352 -24.22 -15.28 9.71
CA ALA A 352 -23.67 -14.31 8.74
C ALA A 352 -22.17 -14.10 8.94
N ALA A 353 -21.74 -13.81 10.16
CA ALA A 353 -20.34 -13.66 10.53
C ALA A 353 -20.15 -13.92 12.03
N CYS A 354 -18.94 -14.32 12.43
CA CYS A 354 -18.53 -14.53 13.82
C CYS A 354 -17.03 -14.22 13.98
N TYR A 355 -16.54 -14.23 15.22
CA TYR A 355 -15.12 -13.97 15.53
C TYR A 355 -14.17 -15.09 15.08
N ASP A 356 -14.69 -16.29 14.80
CA ASP A 356 -13.90 -17.38 14.20
C ASP A 356 -13.82 -17.28 12.67
N CYS A 357 -14.49 -16.30 12.03
CA CYS A 357 -14.45 -16.13 10.57
C CYS A 357 -14.10 -14.70 10.12
N LEU A 358 -15.04 -13.76 10.15
CA LEU A 358 -14.90 -12.42 9.54
C LEU A 358 -14.83 -11.28 10.57
N MET A 359 -15.37 -11.49 11.78
CA MET A 359 -15.38 -10.43 12.80
C MET A 359 -14.03 -10.36 13.50
N GLY A 360 -13.53 -9.14 13.65
CA GLY A 360 -12.39 -8.82 14.48
C GLY A 360 -12.64 -7.53 15.26
N TYR A 361 -11.78 -7.23 16.22
CA TYR A 361 -11.90 -5.98 16.99
C TYR A 361 -11.64 -4.74 16.12
N GLY A 362 -10.71 -4.83 15.17
CA GLY A 362 -10.38 -3.71 14.29
C GLY A 362 -11.43 -3.36 13.23
N ASN A 363 -12.36 -4.27 12.92
CA ASN A 363 -13.40 -4.06 11.91
C ASN A 363 -14.83 -3.98 12.50
N GLN A 364 -14.96 -3.68 13.79
CA GLN A 364 -16.26 -3.47 14.45
C GLN A 364 -17.25 -2.57 13.69
N PRO A 365 -16.82 -1.44 13.09
CA PRO A 365 -17.75 -0.61 12.29
C PRO A 365 -18.37 -1.34 11.10
N ASP A 366 -17.74 -2.41 10.63
CA ASP A 366 -18.16 -3.18 9.46
C ASP A 366 -19.01 -4.40 9.84
N HIS A 367 -19.16 -4.74 11.13
CA HIS A 367 -19.82 -5.99 11.57
C HIS A 367 -21.22 -6.18 10.99
N SER A 368 -22.00 -5.10 10.85
CA SER A 368 -23.34 -5.17 10.24
C SER A 368 -23.34 -5.42 8.73
N LEU A 369 -22.18 -5.29 8.07
CA LEU A 369 -21.99 -5.51 6.64
C LEU A 369 -21.46 -6.92 6.33
N LEU A 370 -20.90 -7.62 7.31
CA LEU A 370 -20.20 -8.89 7.11
C LEU A 370 -21.18 -10.05 6.89
N ASP A 371 -20.97 -10.80 5.80
CA ASP A 371 -21.75 -11.97 5.44
C ASP A 371 -20.87 -12.97 4.66
N ARG A 372 -20.51 -14.07 5.33
CA ARG A 372 -19.68 -15.15 4.78
C ARG A 372 -20.33 -15.85 3.59
N LYS A 373 -21.67 -15.90 3.53
CA LYS A 373 -22.39 -16.64 2.49
C LYS A 373 -22.31 -15.91 1.15
N LYS A 374 -22.29 -14.58 1.16
CA LYS A 374 -22.20 -13.75 -0.05
C LYS A 374 -20.88 -13.92 -0.81
N ILE A 375 -19.79 -14.13 -0.09
CA ILE A 375 -18.44 -14.19 -0.68
C ILE A 375 -18.04 -15.60 -1.14
N ARG A 376 -18.81 -16.64 -0.77
CA ARG A 376 -18.53 -18.04 -1.10
C ARG A 376 -18.23 -18.26 -2.58
N ARG A 377 -19.10 -17.76 -3.47
CA ARG A 377 -18.96 -17.95 -4.93
C ARG A 377 -17.63 -17.39 -5.43
N LEU A 378 -17.28 -16.19 -4.99
CA LEU A 378 -16.06 -15.53 -5.46
C LEU A 378 -14.81 -16.17 -4.87
N LEU A 379 -14.84 -16.59 -3.60
CA LEU A 379 -13.74 -17.33 -3.00
C LEU A 379 -13.48 -18.67 -3.72
N LEU A 380 -14.52 -19.41 -4.09
CA LEU A 380 -14.39 -20.63 -4.92
C LEU A 380 -13.84 -20.35 -6.33
N ALA A 381 -14.16 -19.19 -6.92
CA ALA A 381 -13.55 -18.79 -8.18
C ALA A 381 -12.05 -18.52 -7.98
N LEU A 382 -11.69 -17.83 -6.89
CA LEU A 382 -10.30 -17.52 -6.55
C LEU A 382 -9.46 -18.76 -6.20
N THR A 383 -10.04 -19.86 -5.72
CA THR A 383 -9.27 -21.10 -5.45
C THR A 383 -8.70 -21.76 -6.71
N ASN A 384 -9.22 -21.40 -7.88
CA ASN A 384 -8.75 -21.85 -9.19
C ASN A 384 -8.07 -20.73 -9.98
N ALA A 385 -7.81 -19.59 -9.33
CA ALA A 385 -7.21 -18.44 -9.99
C ALA A 385 -5.70 -18.55 -10.06
N VAL A 386 -5.15 -18.04 -11.16
CA VAL A 386 -3.71 -17.89 -11.40
C VAL A 386 -3.40 -16.40 -11.52
N VAL A 387 -2.36 -15.95 -10.82
CA VAL A 387 -1.86 -14.58 -10.92
C VAL A 387 -0.87 -14.48 -12.08
N LYS A 388 -1.20 -13.66 -13.09
CA LYS A 388 -0.34 -13.38 -14.25
C LYS A 388 0.26 -11.98 -14.15
N ILE A 389 1.59 -11.90 -14.00
CA ILE A 389 2.31 -10.63 -13.87
C ILE A 389 2.51 -9.98 -15.23
N SER A 390 2.28 -8.67 -15.26
CA SER A 390 2.65 -7.75 -16.34
C SER A 390 3.89 -6.94 -15.89
N PRO A 391 4.98 -6.91 -16.68
CA PRO A 391 6.21 -6.19 -16.30
C PRO A 391 6.05 -4.67 -16.15
N HIS A 392 4.97 -4.09 -16.69
CA HIS A 392 4.71 -2.64 -16.68
C HIS A 392 3.34 -2.29 -16.08
N SER A 393 3.08 -0.99 -15.94
CA SER A 393 1.81 -0.40 -15.51
C SER A 393 0.66 -0.57 -16.52
N ILE A 394 0.81 -1.47 -17.49
CA ILE A 394 -0.14 -1.79 -18.56
C ILE A 394 -0.44 -3.30 -18.49
N SER A 395 -1.55 -3.73 -19.09
CA SER A 395 -1.88 -5.16 -19.13
C SER A 395 -0.79 -5.95 -19.85
N ARG A 396 -0.67 -7.24 -19.51
CA ARG A 396 0.31 -8.14 -20.11
C ARG A 396 0.16 -8.22 -21.63
N GLU A 397 -1.08 -8.29 -22.10
CA GLU A 397 -1.42 -8.29 -23.53
C GLU A 397 -0.94 -7.02 -24.24
N GLN A 398 -1.22 -5.84 -23.66
CA GLN A 398 -0.77 -4.57 -24.23
C GLN A 398 0.76 -4.45 -24.18
N HIS A 399 1.38 -4.97 -23.12
CA HIS A 399 2.84 -5.00 -23.00
C HIS A 399 3.48 -5.89 -24.07
N LEU A 400 2.94 -7.09 -24.25
CA LEU A 400 3.38 -8.02 -25.30
C LEU A 400 3.26 -7.36 -26.68
N HIS A 401 2.12 -6.73 -26.98
CA HIS A 401 1.93 -6.01 -28.23
C HIS A 401 2.96 -4.89 -28.44
N ASN A 402 3.28 -4.13 -27.38
CA ASN A 402 4.29 -3.08 -27.46
C ASN A 402 5.69 -3.68 -27.73
N LEU A 403 6.04 -4.79 -27.09
CA LEU A 403 7.31 -5.49 -27.33
C LEU A 403 7.39 -6.03 -28.76
N GLU A 404 6.33 -6.64 -29.26
CA GLU A 404 6.23 -7.16 -30.64
C GLU A 404 6.35 -6.05 -31.69
N SER A 405 5.81 -4.86 -31.40
CA SER A 405 5.89 -3.70 -32.28
C SER A 405 7.33 -3.17 -32.43
N LEU A 406 8.16 -3.41 -31.41
CA LEU A 406 9.56 -3.01 -31.34
C LEU A 406 10.54 -4.15 -31.72
N ALA A 407 10.06 -5.38 -31.85
CA ALA A 407 10.85 -6.54 -32.26
C ALA A 407 11.34 -6.38 -33.72
N GLY A 408 12.63 -6.60 -33.92
CA GLY A 408 13.32 -6.44 -35.21
C GLY A 408 13.16 -7.62 -36.16
N SER A 409 12.74 -8.79 -35.67
CA SER A 409 12.63 -10.03 -36.44
C SER A 409 11.44 -10.91 -36.02
N ASP A 410 11.05 -11.83 -36.90
CA ASP A 410 10.00 -12.83 -36.59
C ASP A 410 10.46 -13.85 -35.54
N LEU A 411 11.78 -14.08 -35.41
CA LEU A 411 12.35 -14.91 -34.35
C LEU A 411 12.15 -14.26 -32.97
N GLU A 412 12.40 -12.95 -32.86
CA GLU A 412 12.12 -12.19 -31.64
C GLU A 412 10.63 -12.26 -31.25
N ARG A 413 9.71 -12.13 -32.21
CA ARG A 413 8.26 -12.27 -31.97
C ARG A 413 7.90 -13.70 -31.54
N LYS A 414 8.45 -14.71 -32.19
CA LYS A 414 8.24 -16.12 -31.83
C LYS A 414 8.73 -16.40 -30.41
N TRP A 415 9.85 -15.82 -30.00
CA TRP A 415 10.38 -15.95 -28.64
C TRP A 415 9.44 -15.31 -27.62
N LEU A 416 8.88 -14.13 -27.90
CA LEU A 416 7.86 -13.49 -27.05
C LEU A 416 6.60 -14.34 -26.92
N HIS A 417 6.12 -14.94 -28.02
CA HIS A 417 4.97 -15.85 -27.98
C HIS A 417 5.26 -17.11 -27.14
N LEU A 418 6.47 -17.68 -27.23
CA LEU A 418 6.86 -18.80 -26.39
C LEU A 418 6.81 -18.42 -24.90
N LEU A 419 7.31 -17.24 -24.52
CA LEU A 419 7.21 -16.76 -23.14
C LEU A 419 5.75 -16.59 -22.71
N GLU A 420 4.87 -16.15 -23.60
CA GLU A 420 3.45 -16.01 -23.31
C GLU A 420 2.76 -17.35 -23.12
N GLU A 421 3.01 -18.31 -24.02
CA GLU A 421 2.48 -19.68 -23.95
C GLU A 421 2.91 -20.38 -22.67
N LEU A 422 4.17 -20.21 -22.27
CA LEU A 422 4.72 -20.78 -21.03
C LEU A 422 4.41 -19.93 -19.77
N ASN A 423 3.68 -18.83 -19.92
CA ASN A 423 3.35 -17.89 -18.85
C ASN A 423 4.58 -17.39 -18.06
N LEU A 424 5.71 -17.24 -18.75
CA LEU A 424 6.97 -16.76 -18.18
C LEU A 424 6.99 -15.22 -18.11
N ARG A 425 7.94 -14.67 -17.35
CA ARG A 425 8.12 -13.21 -17.24
C ARG A 425 8.51 -12.64 -18.60
N LEU A 426 7.75 -11.65 -19.09
CA LEU A 426 8.09 -10.90 -20.30
C LEU A 426 9.24 -9.90 -20.02
N PRO A 427 10.07 -9.57 -21.01
CA PRO A 427 11.12 -8.57 -20.84
C PRO A 427 10.55 -7.17 -20.57
N SER A 428 11.32 -6.35 -19.87
CA SER A 428 10.92 -4.97 -19.59
C SER A 428 11.03 -4.07 -20.82
N HIS A 429 11.98 -4.30 -21.71
CA HIS A 429 12.20 -3.48 -22.88
C HIS A 429 12.57 -4.35 -24.09
N ALA A 430 12.21 -3.88 -25.28
CA ALA A 430 12.73 -4.36 -26.55
C ALA A 430 13.69 -3.31 -27.13
N GLN A 431 14.77 -3.74 -27.78
CA GLN A 431 15.72 -2.87 -28.51
C GLN A 431 16.30 -1.71 -27.67
N TYR A 432 16.50 -1.94 -26.37
CA TYR A 432 16.95 -0.94 -25.39
C TYR A 432 18.42 -0.58 -25.59
N LEU A 433 18.74 0.72 -25.73
CA LEU A 433 20.12 1.16 -25.88
C LEU A 433 20.81 1.26 -24.52
N ILE A 434 21.78 0.39 -24.29
CA ILE A 434 22.72 0.50 -23.16
C ILE A 434 23.89 1.34 -23.67
N ALA A 435 23.75 2.67 -23.56
CA ALA A 435 24.64 3.65 -24.18
C ALA A 435 26.11 3.45 -23.77
N GLU A 436 26.33 3.06 -22.52
CA GLU A 436 27.63 2.86 -21.91
C GLU A 436 28.33 1.58 -22.39
N CYS A 437 27.56 0.58 -22.85
CA CYS A 437 28.06 -0.64 -23.49
C CYS A 437 28.01 -0.56 -25.02
N ARG A 438 27.45 0.52 -25.58
CA ARG A 438 27.24 0.73 -27.03
C ARG A 438 26.56 -0.46 -27.72
N THR A 439 25.63 -1.10 -27.03
CA THR A 439 24.90 -2.27 -27.52
C THR A 439 23.40 -2.12 -27.29
N ARG A 440 22.63 -2.80 -28.14
CA ARG A 440 21.18 -2.90 -28.07
C ARG A 440 20.84 -4.38 -28.05
N PRO A 441 20.60 -5.00 -26.88
CA PRO A 441 20.01 -6.32 -26.84
C PRO A 441 18.62 -6.31 -27.45
N ASP A 442 18.21 -7.45 -28.00
CA ASP A 442 16.86 -7.63 -28.56
C ASP A 442 15.83 -7.40 -27.46
N PHE A 443 16.08 -7.95 -26.28
CA PHE A 443 15.28 -7.74 -25.09
C PHE A 443 16.12 -7.46 -23.84
N TYR A 444 15.55 -6.70 -22.90
CA TYR A 444 16.23 -6.34 -21.65
C TYR A 444 15.30 -6.53 -20.45
N TYR A 445 15.82 -7.18 -19.41
CA TYR A 445 15.21 -7.33 -18.10
C TYR A 445 15.90 -6.37 -17.13
N GLN A 446 15.34 -5.18 -16.97
CA GLN A 446 15.95 -4.12 -16.19
C GLN A 446 16.11 -4.47 -14.71
N GLU A 447 15.12 -5.11 -14.10
CA GLU A 447 15.17 -5.49 -12.68
C GLU A 447 16.19 -6.59 -12.39
N GLN A 448 16.34 -7.53 -13.33
CA GLN A 448 17.25 -8.67 -13.19
C GLN A 448 18.64 -8.39 -13.80
N TYR A 449 18.85 -7.17 -14.33
CA TYR A 449 20.06 -6.80 -15.06
C TYR A 449 20.44 -7.87 -16.09
N ALA A 450 19.52 -8.24 -16.97
CA ALA A 450 19.78 -9.26 -17.98
C ALA A 450 19.49 -8.77 -19.41
N ALA A 451 20.47 -8.95 -20.29
CA ALA A 451 20.41 -8.63 -21.71
C ALA A 451 20.21 -9.93 -22.49
N VAL A 452 19.16 -9.97 -23.33
CA VAL A 452 18.78 -11.13 -24.13
C VAL A 452 19.01 -10.83 -25.60
N TYR A 453 19.70 -11.74 -26.28
CA TYR A 453 19.90 -11.74 -27.73
C TYR A 453 19.28 -13.00 -28.34
N ILE A 454 18.52 -12.83 -29.41
CA ILE A 454 17.88 -13.91 -30.18
C ILE A 454 18.64 -14.03 -31.50
N ASP A 455 19.63 -14.91 -31.53
CA ASP A 455 20.55 -15.05 -32.66
C ASP A 455 19.93 -15.96 -33.75
N GLY A 456 19.68 -15.40 -34.93
CA GLY A 456 19.21 -16.17 -36.09
C GLY A 456 20.31 -17.01 -36.77
N PRO A 457 19.94 -17.94 -37.68
CA PRO A 457 20.88 -18.87 -38.33
C PRO A 457 21.95 -18.22 -39.24
N HIS A 458 21.89 -16.90 -39.47
CA HIS A 458 22.84 -16.14 -40.31
C HIS A 458 23.97 -15.43 -39.54
N HIS A 459 24.14 -15.65 -38.23
CA HIS A 459 25.14 -14.95 -37.40
C HIS A 459 26.55 -15.60 -37.38
N LEU A 460 27.07 -16.07 -38.53
CA LEU A 460 28.37 -16.78 -38.62
C LEU A 460 29.50 -15.95 -39.27
N PHE A 461 29.60 -14.64 -39.04
CA PHE A 461 30.72 -13.82 -39.54
C PHE A 461 31.83 -13.62 -38.47
N PRO A 462 33.13 -13.85 -38.80
CA PRO A 462 34.24 -13.75 -37.83
C PRO A 462 34.42 -12.36 -37.20
N GLU A 463 34.18 -11.28 -37.94
CA GLU A 463 34.36 -9.89 -37.47
C GLU A 463 33.33 -9.47 -36.41
N ARG A 464 32.17 -10.14 -36.34
CA ARG A 464 31.14 -9.89 -35.32
C ARG A 464 31.53 -10.48 -33.96
N ARG A 465 32.18 -11.65 -33.94
CA ARG A 465 32.55 -12.34 -32.69
C ARG A 465 33.44 -11.51 -31.77
N GLN A 466 34.37 -10.74 -32.32
CA GLN A 466 35.26 -9.92 -31.50
C GLN A 466 34.52 -8.73 -30.90
N ARG A 467 33.61 -8.11 -31.66
CA ARG A 467 32.74 -7.04 -31.17
C ARG A 467 31.74 -7.54 -30.14
N ASP A 468 31.15 -8.72 -30.36
CA ASP A 468 30.23 -9.36 -29.42
C ASP A 468 30.93 -9.69 -28.10
N HIS A 469 32.17 -10.18 -28.15
CA HIS A 469 32.98 -10.44 -26.96
C HIS A 469 33.33 -9.15 -26.20
N GLU A 470 33.66 -8.06 -26.90
CA GLU A 470 33.90 -6.75 -26.29
C GLU A 470 32.63 -6.18 -25.63
N GLN A 471 31.47 -6.34 -26.27
CA GLN A 471 30.20 -5.92 -25.71
C GLN A 471 29.77 -6.77 -24.52
N GLU A 472 29.98 -8.08 -24.58
CA GLU A 472 29.68 -9.01 -23.49
C GLU A 472 30.56 -8.74 -22.27
N ALA A 473 31.86 -8.50 -22.47
CA ALA A 473 32.75 -8.06 -21.39
C ALA A 473 32.29 -6.73 -20.78
N ALA A 474 31.90 -5.74 -21.61
CA ALA A 474 31.42 -4.45 -21.13
C ALA A 474 30.08 -4.53 -20.37
N LEU A 475 29.22 -5.49 -20.71
CA LEU A 475 27.99 -5.79 -19.98
C LEU A 475 28.30 -6.50 -18.65
N ALA A 476 29.19 -7.49 -18.66
CA ALA A 476 29.62 -8.23 -17.48
C ALA A 476 30.31 -7.32 -16.45
N ASP A 477 31.14 -6.37 -16.89
CA ASP A 477 31.78 -5.35 -16.04
C ASP A 477 30.76 -4.46 -15.29
N ARG A 478 29.51 -4.42 -15.78
CA ARG A 478 28.40 -3.69 -15.16
C ARG A 478 27.42 -4.58 -14.42
N GLY A 479 27.74 -5.87 -14.26
CA GLY A 479 26.88 -6.86 -13.61
C GLY A 479 25.65 -7.24 -14.44
N ILE A 480 25.64 -6.95 -15.75
CA ILE A 480 24.55 -7.33 -16.64
C ILE A 480 24.81 -8.75 -17.15
N THR A 481 23.89 -9.66 -16.87
CA THR A 481 23.92 -11.05 -17.35
C THR A 481 23.54 -11.08 -18.82
N VAL A 482 24.39 -11.67 -19.67
CA VAL A 482 24.12 -11.85 -21.10
C VAL A 482 23.55 -13.24 -21.35
N ILE A 483 22.44 -13.32 -22.06
CA ILE A 483 21.78 -14.58 -22.43
C ILE A 483 21.55 -14.57 -23.93
N ARG A 484 22.03 -15.61 -24.60
CA ARG A 484 21.87 -15.79 -26.04
C ARG A 484 20.99 -16.99 -26.30
N PHE A 485 19.97 -16.79 -27.11
CA PHE A 485 19.11 -17.85 -27.63
C PHE A 485 19.59 -18.16 -29.05
N GLY A 486 20.08 -19.39 -29.25
CA GLY A 486 20.45 -19.91 -30.56
C GLY A 486 19.24 -20.47 -31.30
N LEU A 487 19.38 -21.69 -31.84
CA LEU A 487 18.32 -22.37 -32.59
C LEU A 487 17.07 -22.61 -31.72
N ASP A 488 15.89 -22.45 -32.33
CA ASP A 488 14.56 -22.50 -31.70
C ASP A 488 14.33 -23.71 -30.78
N GLU A 489 14.95 -24.85 -31.05
CA GLU A 489 14.77 -26.11 -30.29
C GLU A 489 15.40 -26.08 -28.90
N GLU A 490 16.35 -25.17 -28.63
CA GLU A 490 17.07 -25.08 -27.35
C GLU A 490 16.47 -24.06 -26.38
N TRP A 491 15.50 -23.25 -26.82
CA TRP A 491 14.98 -22.15 -26.02
C TRP A 491 14.39 -22.57 -24.66
N PRO A 492 13.59 -23.65 -24.55
CA PRO A 492 13.08 -24.10 -23.25
C PRO A 492 14.19 -24.49 -22.26
N ALA A 493 15.30 -25.06 -22.73
CA ALA A 493 16.44 -25.42 -21.89
C ALA A 493 17.16 -24.18 -21.36
N VAL A 494 17.35 -23.15 -22.21
CA VAL A 494 17.93 -21.87 -21.78
C VAL A 494 17.01 -21.18 -20.77
N LEU A 495 15.69 -21.17 -20.99
CA LEU A 495 14.73 -20.55 -20.07
C LEU A 495 14.80 -21.19 -18.66
N THR A 496 14.88 -22.52 -18.60
CA THR A 496 14.95 -23.25 -17.32
C THR A 496 16.30 -23.11 -16.60
N GLN A 497 17.37 -22.71 -17.29
CA GLN A 497 18.66 -22.40 -16.68
C GLN A 497 18.64 -21.11 -15.85
N TYR A 498 17.74 -20.17 -16.19
CA TYR A 498 17.66 -18.85 -15.55
C TYR A 498 16.26 -18.58 -14.94
N PRO A 499 15.79 -19.41 -13.99
CA PRO A 499 14.45 -19.27 -13.41
C PRO A 499 14.28 -17.97 -12.61
N TRP A 500 15.38 -17.39 -12.11
CA TRP A 500 15.36 -16.09 -11.43
C TRP A 500 15.10 -14.91 -12.39
N ILE A 501 15.37 -15.08 -13.69
CA ILE A 501 15.08 -14.10 -14.75
C ILE A 501 13.69 -14.34 -15.32
N PHE A 502 13.45 -15.54 -15.84
CA PHE A 502 12.24 -15.85 -16.62
C PHE A 502 11.06 -16.33 -15.78
N GLY A 503 11.29 -16.73 -14.52
CA GLY A 503 10.29 -17.44 -13.71
C GLY A 503 10.30 -18.94 -13.99
N ASN A 504 9.42 -19.66 -13.29
CA ASN A 504 9.20 -21.08 -13.54
C ASN A 504 8.00 -21.26 -14.47
N PRO A 505 8.03 -22.22 -15.42
CA PRO A 505 6.85 -22.59 -16.17
C PRO A 505 5.74 -23.04 -15.21
N ALA A 506 4.49 -22.65 -15.51
CA ALA A 506 3.32 -22.99 -14.71
C ALA A 506 3.00 -24.49 -14.71
#